data_AF-A0A503KB93-F1
#
_entry.id   AF-A0A503KB93-F1
#
_cell.length_a   1.000
_cell.length_b   1.000
_cell.length_c   1.000
_cell.angle_alpha   90.00
_cell.angle_beta   90.00
_cell.angle_gamma   90.00
#
_symmetry.space_group_name_H-M   'P 1'
#
loop_
_entity.id
_entity.type
_entity.pdbx_description
1 polymer ?
#
loop_
_entity_poly.entity_id
_entity_poly.type
_entity_poly.pdbx_seq_one_letter_code
_entity_poly.pdbx_strand_id
1 'polypeptide(L)'
;MTLEEFTAQLNATTFWKEFTFSQTRFFPRPKQQVELADGIVKIGSLALLFQLKERSQETADPDVERRWFQGKVLKKATSQIKDSLRYLSENEEIRLTNGQSHEIVVKGADLQDIKKIVVFLAGRSLPQDCWKTKFHVSTTAGFIHVMAAHDYLGILRTLRVPDDVRQYLEYRENVLPRLEHDGVVVEEPDIMVAFLSEKDLPEPGLRENMSAFVQDLDAFDLTFIMRDLHSRIVNPDGSTDYYRILEEFARLPRGLWREVKTRFVKSLSASKRGEAIRPFRLAFPKSDCAFMIASLDLEWPATGADGLRMRNNAVAMFTEAAKYDLKTQRGVGILMSRDGEFFHIDWCFVDEPWAPNAKMDDLLATTSLFRPTRERMVDSFLFQGCGSP
;
A
#
# COMPACT_ATOMS: atom_id res chain seq x y z
N MET A 1 23.00 -2.32 12.13
CA MET A 1 21.76 -2.65 11.42
C MET A 1 22.17 -3.11 10.04
N THR A 2 21.82 -4.33 9.65
CA THR A 2 22.11 -4.88 8.31
C THR A 2 21.16 -4.28 7.27
N LEU A 3 21.46 -4.43 5.96
CA LEU A 3 20.53 -4.01 4.90
C LEU A 3 19.17 -4.73 5.00
N GLU A 4 19.18 -5.98 5.47
CA GLU A 4 17.98 -6.79 5.68
C GLU A 4 17.09 -6.24 6.81
N GLU A 5 17.68 -5.98 7.98
CA GLU A 5 16.97 -5.38 9.12
C GLU A 5 16.41 -4.00 8.76
N PHE A 6 17.21 -3.19 8.07
CA PHE A 6 16.82 -1.86 7.61
C PHE A 6 15.64 -1.91 6.63
N THR A 7 15.71 -2.79 5.63
CA THR A 7 14.66 -2.93 4.61
C THR A 7 13.38 -3.48 5.23
N ALA A 8 13.47 -4.46 6.14
CA ALA A 8 12.32 -5.00 6.86
C ALA A 8 11.61 -3.92 7.68
N GLN A 9 12.36 -3.10 8.43
CA GLN A 9 11.79 -2.00 9.21
C GLN A 9 11.12 -0.95 8.31
N LEU A 10 11.76 -0.59 7.21
CA LEU A 10 11.26 0.41 6.28
C LEU A 10 9.98 -0.07 5.57
N ASN A 11 9.97 -1.33 5.14
CA ASN A 11 8.80 -1.97 4.54
C ASN A 11 7.65 -2.04 5.55
N ALA A 12 7.90 -2.46 6.78
CA ALA A 12 6.86 -2.52 7.82
C ALA A 12 6.29 -1.15 8.18
N THR A 13 7.04 -0.07 7.96
CA THR A 13 6.56 1.30 8.17
C THR A 13 5.63 1.75 7.05
N THR A 14 5.92 1.37 5.80
CA THR A 14 5.16 1.85 4.62
C THR A 14 4.00 0.92 4.24
N PHE A 15 4.25 -0.40 4.27
CA PHE A 15 3.32 -1.45 3.87
C PHE A 15 2.63 -2.13 5.05
N TRP A 16 2.95 -1.73 6.28
CA TRP A 16 2.50 -2.34 7.53
C TRP A 16 3.00 -3.77 7.77
N LYS A 17 3.02 -4.16 9.04
CA LYS A 17 3.58 -5.44 9.47
C LYS A 17 2.78 -6.64 8.95
N GLU A 18 1.48 -6.44 8.77
CA GLU A 18 0.50 -7.42 8.30
C GLU A 18 0.86 -7.96 6.92
N PHE A 19 1.47 -7.14 6.08
CA PHE A 19 1.77 -7.43 4.68
C PHE A 19 3.25 -7.65 4.39
N THR A 20 4.13 -7.53 5.40
CA THR A 20 5.58 -7.67 5.22
C THR A 20 6.11 -8.96 5.82
N PHE A 21 6.99 -9.64 5.09
CA PHE A 21 7.59 -10.90 5.50
C PHE A 21 9.11 -10.82 5.27
N SER A 22 9.89 -10.88 6.36
CA SER A 22 11.35 -10.92 6.32
C SER A 22 11.91 -12.34 6.50
N GLN A 23 11.16 -13.23 7.14
CA GLN A 23 11.52 -14.64 7.28
C GLN A 23 10.78 -15.46 6.22
N THR A 24 11.40 -15.66 5.06
CA THR A 24 10.73 -16.25 3.89
C THR A 24 11.14 -17.70 3.62
N ARG A 25 11.78 -18.36 4.59
CA ARG A 25 12.22 -19.75 4.45
C ARG A 25 11.03 -20.69 4.55
N PHE A 26 10.95 -21.63 3.62
CA PHE A 26 9.90 -22.63 3.57
C PHE A 26 10.44 -23.98 3.06
N PHE A 27 9.61 -25.02 3.14
CA PHE A 27 9.96 -26.37 2.73
C PHE A 27 9.14 -26.78 1.49
N PRO A 28 9.62 -26.53 0.26
CA PRO A 28 8.95 -27.01 -0.96
C PRO A 28 8.86 -28.54 -1.02
N ARG A 29 9.80 -29.23 -0.35
CA ARG A 29 9.83 -30.69 -0.21
C ARG A 29 10.29 -31.05 1.20
N PRO A 30 9.91 -32.23 1.73
CA PRO A 30 10.40 -32.69 3.02
C PRO A 30 11.93 -32.61 3.09
N LYS A 31 12.45 -31.99 4.16
CA LYS A 31 13.90 -31.79 4.42
C LYS A 31 14.65 -30.86 3.48
N GLN A 32 13.98 -30.23 2.50
CA GLN A 32 14.59 -29.21 1.66
C GLN A 32 14.10 -27.84 2.09
N GLN A 33 14.83 -27.17 3.00
CA GLN A 33 14.54 -25.78 3.33
C GLN A 33 15.14 -24.87 2.26
N VAL A 34 14.33 -24.01 1.67
CA VAL A 34 14.78 -22.97 0.74
C VAL A 34 14.27 -21.61 1.21
N GLU A 35 14.88 -20.55 0.70
CA GLU A 35 14.47 -19.18 0.94
C GLU A 35 13.71 -18.67 -0.28
N LEU A 36 12.49 -18.17 -0.07
CA LEU A 36 11.70 -17.64 -1.18
C LEU A 36 12.33 -16.34 -1.70
N ALA A 37 12.66 -15.40 -0.82
CA ALA A 37 13.29 -14.12 -1.16
C ALA A 37 13.94 -13.46 0.08
N ASP A 38 14.85 -12.51 -0.10
CA ASP A 38 15.38 -11.76 1.05
C ASP A 38 14.27 -10.93 1.75
N GLY A 39 13.16 -10.66 1.05
CA GLY A 39 11.91 -10.18 1.65
C GLY A 39 10.74 -10.21 0.67
N ILE A 40 9.52 -10.21 1.19
CA ILE A 40 8.29 -10.08 0.39
C ILE A 40 7.30 -9.12 1.05
N VAL A 41 6.64 -8.30 0.24
CA VAL A 41 5.41 -7.59 0.61
C VAL A 41 4.26 -8.23 -0.16
N LYS A 42 3.18 -8.64 0.51
CA LYS A 42 1.98 -9.20 -0.13
C LYS A 42 0.73 -8.45 0.34
N ILE A 43 0.02 -7.84 -0.60
CA ILE A 43 -1.21 -7.08 -0.36
C ILE A 43 -2.25 -7.55 -1.38
N GLY A 44 -3.23 -8.34 -0.96
CA GLY A 44 -4.17 -8.97 -1.90
C GLY A 44 -3.44 -9.77 -2.97
N SER A 45 -3.66 -9.38 -4.23
CA SER A 45 -3.04 -9.94 -5.44
C SER A 45 -1.71 -9.28 -5.86
N LEU A 46 -1.24 -8.27 -5.12
CA LEU A 46 0.06 -7.63 -5.33
C LEU A 46 1.14 -8.35 -4.51
N ALA A 47 2.30 -8.58 -5.14
CA ALA A 47 3.52 -8.95 -4.45
C ALA A 47 4.71 -8.07 -4.86
N LEU A 48 5.51 -7.63 -3.88
CA LEU A 48 6.83 -7.03 -4.11
C LEU A 48 7.88 -8.02 -3.61
N LEU A 49 8.70 -8.55 -4.52
CA LEU A 49 9.76 -9.52 -4.22
C LEU A 49 11.12 -8.81 -4.12
N PHE A 50 11.77 -8.93 -2.97
CA PHE A 50 13.04 -8.26 -2.69
C PHE A 50 14.21 -9.24 -2.70
N GLN A 51 15.29 -8.83 -3.36
CA GLN A 51 16.61 -9.40 -3.20
C GLN A 51 17.58 -8.30 -2.78
N LEU A 52 18.22 -8.49 -1.63
CA LEU A 52 19.08 -7.52 -0.97
C LEU A 52 20.53 -7.94 -1.16
N LYS A 53 21.39 -7.00 -1.56
CA LYS A 53 22.82 -7.26 -1.78
C LYS A 53 23.67 -6.19 -1.13
N GLU A 54 24.34 -6.56 -0.05
CA GLU A 54 25.21 -5.67 0.72
C GLU A 54 26.69 -6.00 0.47
N ARG A 55 27.51 -4.96 0.29
CA ARG A 55 28.95 -5.09 0.21
C ARG A 55 29.55 -5.15 1.61
N SER A 56 29.91 -6.36 2.06
CA SER A 56 30.48 -6.56 3.40
C SER A 56 31.96 -6.20 3.53
N GLN A 57 32.71 -6.16 2.43
CA GLN A 57 34.15 -5.86 2.41
C GLN A 57 34.45 -4.85 1.32
N GLU A 58 34.25 -3.56 1.61
CA GLU A 58 34.54 -2.50 0.64
C GLU A 58 36.02 -2.48 0.25
N THR A 59 36.30 -2.13 -1.00
CA THR A 59 37.66 -1.87 -1.48
C THR A 59 37.76 -0.53 -2.21
N ALA A 60 38.96 0.03 -2.23
CA ALA A 60 39.31 1.20 -3.02
C ALA A 60 39.41 0.89 -4.53
N ASP A 61 39.47 -0.39 -4.92
CA ASP A 61 39.62 -0.83 -6.31
C ASP A 61 38.25 -0.85 -7.05
N PRO A 62 38.05 0.05 -8.04
CA PRO A 62 36.79 0.14 -8.77
C PRO A 62 36.47 -1.11 -9.61
N ASP A 63 37.48 -1.85 -10.09
CA ASP A 63 37.27 -3.06 -10.90
C ASP A 63 36.83 -4.26 -10.04
N VAL A 64 37.27 -4.31 -8.78
CA VAL A 64 36.75 -5.28 -7.82
C VAL A 64 35.30 -4.97 -7.46
N GLU A 65 34.96 -3.70 -7.22
CA GLU A 65 33.57 -3.29 -6.94
C GLU A 65 32.65 -3.54 -8.16
N ARG A 66 33.13 -3.28 -9.37
CA ARG A 66 32.43 -3.62 -10.62
C ARG A 66 32.15 -5.12 -10.74
N ARG A 67 33.15 -5.97 -10.49
CA ARG A 67 32.98 -7.44 -10.52
C ARG A 67 32.01 -7.92 -9.45
N TRP A 68 32.05 -7.32 -8.26
CA TRP A 68 31.06 -7.58 -7.22
C TRP A 68 29.64 -7.23 -7.69
N PHE A 69 29.44 -6.05 -8.27
CA PHE A 69 28.13 -5.60 -8.75
C PHE A 69 27.58 -6.54 -9.83
N GLN A 70 28.38 -6.82 -10.87
CA GLN A 70 27.99 -7.73 -11.94
C GLN A 70 27.69 -9.14 -11.43
N GLY A 71 28.51 -9.65 -10.51
CA GLY A 71 28.37 -11.00 -9.98
C GLY A 71 27.23 -11.17 -8.96
N LYS A 72 27.11 -10.25 -8.01
CA LYS A 72 26.17 -10.36 -6.88
C LYS A 72 24.84 -9.67 -7.16
N VAL A 73 24.86 -8.46 -7.71
CA VAL A 73 23.65 -7.66 -7.97
C VAL A 73 23.00 -8.15 -9.27
N LEU A 74 23.72 -8.11 -10.40
CA LEU A 74 23.10 -8.41 -11.70
C LEU A 74 22.92 -9.90 -11.98
N LYS A 75 23.88 -10.76 -11.62
CA LYS A 75 23.78 -12.20 -11.87
C LYS A 75 23.07 -12.94 -10.75
N LYS A 76 23.59 -12.89 -9.52
CA LYS A 76 23.06 -13.70 -8.41
C LYS A 76 21.65 -13.25 -8.00
N ALA A 77 21.43 -11.96 -7.74
CA ALA A 77 20.12 -11.49 -7.27
C ALA A 77 19.00 -11.74 -8.30
N THR A 78 19.27 -11.51 -9.60
CA THR A 78 18.27 -11.77 -10.66
C THR A 78 18.00 -13.27 -10.83
N SER A 79 19.01 -14.13 -10.61
CA SER A 79 18.80 -15.59 -10.54
C SER A 79 17.91 -15.96 -9.37
N GLN A 80 18.13 -15.37 -8.19
CA GLN A 80 17.30 -15.62 -7.02
C GLN A 80 15.84 -15.17 -7.25
N ILE A 81 15.60 -14.02 -7.91
CA ILE A 81 14.25 -13.62 -8.34
C ILE A 81 13.61 -14.69 -9.22
N LYS A 82 14.33 -15.23 -10.21
CA LYS A 82 13.80 -16.31 -11.07
C LYS A 82 13.42 -17.54 -10.26
N ASP A 83 14.25 -17.91 -9.29
CA ASP A 83 13.96 -19.02 -8.38
C ASP A 83 12.70 -18.72 -7.53
N SER A 84 12.55 -17.49 -7.00
CA SER A 84 11.35 -17.06 -6.27
C SER A 84 10.07 -17.22 -7.09
N LEU A 85 10.08 -16.78 -8.35
CA LEU A 85 8.94 -16.88 -9.25
C LEU A 85 8.61 -18.35 -9.56
N ARG A 86 9.63 -19.17 -9.80
CA ARG A 86 9.46 -20.62 -9.99
C ARG A 86 8.84 -21.27 -8.75
N TYR A 87 9.32 -20.92 -7.56
CA TYR A 87 8.74 -21.43 -6.32
C TYR A 87 7.27 -21.04 -6.16
N LEU A 88 6.91 -19.79 -6.45
CA LEU A 88 5.50 -19.35 -6.43
C LEU A 88 4.63 -20.11 -7.44
N SER A 89 5.17 -20.49 -8.61
CA SER A 89 4.40 -21.20 -9.63
C SER A 89 4.32 -22.72 -9.39
N GLU A 90 5.35 -23.34 -8.84
CA GLU A 90 5.44 -24.79 -8.65
C GLU A 90 4.77 -25.29 -7.36
N ASN A 91 4.58 -24.42 -6.38
CA ASN A 91 3.98 -24.78 -5.09
C ASN A 91 2.55 -24.22 -5.00
N GLU A 92 1.59 -25.08 -4.68
CA GLU A 92 0.18 -24.68 -4.51
C GLU A 92 0.00 -23.67 -3.38
N GLU A 93 0.73 -23.87 -2.27
CA GLU A 93 0.77 -22.94 -1.15
C GLU A 93 2.17 -22.84 -0.52
N ILE A 94 2.53 -21.64 -0.08
CA ILE A 94 3.73 -21.35 0.72
C ILE A 94 3.28 -20.64 2.00
N ARG A 95 3.62 -21.21 3.16
CA ARG A 95 3.31 -20.62 4.47
C ARG A 95 4.45 -19.75 4.94
N LEU A 96 4.17 -18.47 5.19
CA LEU A 96 5.14 -17.48 5.64
C LEU A 96 4.64 -16.76 6.89
N THR A 97 5.57 -16.34 7.75
CA THR A 97 5.26 -15.55 8.94
C THR A 97 5.46 -14.06 8.66
N ASN A 98 4.42 -13.24 8.85
CA ASN A 98 4.50 -11.79 8.64
C ASN A 98 5.12 -11.05 9.83
N GLY A 99 5.25 -9.73 9.72
CA GLY A 99 5.79 -8.86 10.75
C GLY A 99 4.94 -8.74 12.02
N GLN A 100 3.70 -9.25 12.01
CA GLN A 100 2.86 -9.42 13.21
C GLN A 100 3.00 -10.83 13.83
N SER A 101 3.90 -11.66 13.30
CA SER A 101 4.07 -13.06 13.71
C SER A 101 2.87 -13.97 13.39
N HIS A 102 1.99 -13.58 12.46
CA HIS A 102 0.93 -14.44 11.95
C HIS A 102 1.42 -15.28 10.78
N GLU A 103 1.06 -16.57 10.76
CA GLU A 103 1.26 -17.43 9.59
C GLU A 103 0.22 -17.10 8.52
N ILE A 104 0.68 -16.74 7.33
CA ILE A 104 -0.15 -16.40 6.17
C ILE A 104 0.19 -17.36 5.04
N VAL A 105 -0.86 -17.87 4.39
CA VAL A 105 -0.74 -18.67 3.18
C VAL A 105 -0.55 -17.75 1.96
N VAL A 106 0.52 -17.98 1.21
CA VAL A 106 0.83 -17.31 -0.05
C VAL A 106 0.69 -18.32 -1.18
N LYS A 107 -0.26 -18.07 -2.09
CA LYS A 107 -0.45 -18.87 -3.30
C LYS A 107 -0.03 -18.04 -4.50
N GLY A 108 0.85 -18.58 -5.34
CA GLY A 108 1.30 -17.86 -6.54
C GLY A 108 0.16 -17.58 -7.53
N ALA A 109 -0.84 -18.46 -7.59
CA ALA A 109 -2.00 -18.32 -8.46
C ALA A 109 -2.89 -17.10 -8.12
N ASP A 110 -2.84 -16.61 -6.88
CA ASP A 110 -3.61 -15.44 -6.44
C ASP A 110 -2.91 -14.12 -6.78
N LEU A 111 -1.64 -14.17 -7.20
CA LEU A 111 -0.83 -12.99 -7.48
C LEU A 111 -0.97 -12.59 -8.95
N GLN A 112 -1.46 -11.38 -9.18
CA GLN A 112 -1.70 -10.82 -10.51
C GLN A 112 -0.68 -9.74 -10.88
N ASP A 113 -0.10 -9.06 -9.88
CA ASP A 113 0.94 -8.05 -10.06
C ASP A 113 2.14 -8.39 -9.18
N ILE A 114 3.27 -8.76 -9.80
CA ILE A 114 4.50 -9.11 -9.09
C ILE A 114 5.61 -8.15 -9.50
N LYS A 115 5.97 -7.22 -8.61
CA LYS A 115 7.13 -6.33 -8.80
C LYS A 115 8.39 -6.99 -8.28
N LYS A 116 9.44 -7.02 -9.10
CA LYS A 116 10.71 -7.69 -8.82
C LYS A 116 11.78 -6.65 -8.53
N ILE A 117 12.35 -6.66 -7.33
CA ILE A 117 13.16 -5.56 -6.83
C ILE A 117 14.49 -6.09 -6.29
N VAL A 118 15.59 -5.61 -6.86
CA VAL A 118 16.93 -5.79 -6.32
C VAL A 118 17.36 -4.48 -5.67
N VAL A 119 17.60 -4.52 -4.36
CA VAL A 119 18.15 -3.39 -3.60
C VAL A 119 19.59 -3.69 -3.23
N PHE A 120 20.51 -2.77 -3.53
CA PHE A 120 21.92 -2.96 -3.22
C PHE A 120 22.51 -1.83 -2.37
N LEU A 121 23.46 -2.20 -1.51
CA LEU A 121 24.31 -1.28 -0.76
C LEU A 121 25.76 -1.56 -1.16
N ALA A 122 26.32 -0.68 -1.96
CA ALA A 122 27.66 -0.82 -2.53
C ALA A 122 28.74 -0.07 -1.74
N GLY A 123 30.00 -0.41 -2.00
CA GLY A 123 31.14 0.36 -1.48
C GLY A 123 31.34 1.69 -2.22
N ARG A 124 32.11 2.59 -1.60
CA ARG A 124 32.31 3.97 -2.11
C ARG A 124 32.96 4.05 -3.49
N SER A 125 33.73 3.03 -3.88
CA SER A 125 34.48 3.00 -5.14
C SER A 125 33.70 2.38 -6.31
N LEU A 126 32.40 2.11 -6.14
CA LEU A 126 31.59 1.54 -7.20
C LEU A 126 31.56 2.50 -8.41
N PRO A 127 31.91 2.04 -9.63
CA PRO A 127 31.90 2.88 -10.82
C PRO A 127 30.53 3.44 -11.18
N GLN A 128 30.53 4.60 -11.83
CA GLN A 128 29.29 5.35 -12.16
C GLN A 128 28.34 4.57 -13.08
N ASP A 129 28.84 3.75 -13.99
CA ASP A 129 27.98 2.97 -14.89
C ASP A 129 27.22 1.85 -14.13
N CYS A 130 27.80 1.30 -13.06
CA CYS A 130 27.07 0.42 -12.15
C CYS A 130 25.95 1.18 -11.41
N TRP A 131 26.23 2.40 -10.91
CA TRP A 131 25.21 3.24 -10.28
C TRP A 131 24.07 3.62 -11.23
N LYS A 132 24.38 3.80 -12.52
CA LYS A 132 23.39 4.10 -13.57
C LYS A 132 22.55 2.89 -13.96
N THR A 133 22.90 1.67 -13.53
CA THR A 133 22.12 0.47 -13.84
C THR A 133 20.85 0.43 -13.00
N LYS A 134 19.72 0.88 -13.57
CA LYS A 134 18.42 1.03 -12.89
C LYS A 134 17.46 -0.15 -13.02
N PHE A 135 17.75 -1.07 -13.94
CA PHE A 135 16.94 -2.26 -14.18
C PHE A 135 17.72 -3.37 -14.87
N HIS A 136 17.11 -4.55 -14.92
CA HIS A 136 17.54 -5.68 -15.73
C HIS A 136 16.33 -6.34 -16.36
N VAL A 137 16.36 -6.58 -17.67
CA VAL A 137 15.31 -7.35 -18.37
C VAL A 137 15.76 -8.80 -18.48
N SER A 138 15.07 -9.67 -17.76
CA SER A 138 15.26 -11.12 -17.84
C SER A 138 14.30 -11.73 -18.85
N THR A 139 14.80 -12.66 -19.67
CA THR A 139 13.97 -13.43 -20.62
C THR A 139 12.89 -14.28 -19.94
N THR A 140 13.08 -14.66 -18.68
CA THR A 140 12.17 -15.55 -17.92
C THR A 140 11.48 -14.84 -16.77
N ALA A 141 12.10 -13.82 -16.17
CA ALA A 141 11.49 -13.04 -15.09
C ALA A 141 10.93 -11.67 -15.53
N GLY A 142 11.11 -11.27 -16.79
CA GLY A 142 10.72 -9.95 -17.28
C GLY A 142 11.54 -8.82 -16.64
N PHE A 143 10.92 -7.66 -16.46
CA PHE A 143 11.56 -6.48 -15.86
C PHE A 143 11.89 -6.70 -14.37
N ILE A 144 13.10 -6.34 -13.96
CA ILE A 144 13.55 -6.35 -12.57
C ILE A 144 14.11 -4.96 -12.25
N HIS A 145 13.54 -4.29 -11.24
CA HIS A 145 14.09 -3.04 -10.73
C HIS A 145 15.44 -3.29 -10.07
N VAL A 146 16.41 -2.43 -10.37
CA VAL A 146 17.72 -2.42 -9.69
C VAL A 146 17.91 -1.03 -9.11
N MET A 147 18.01 -0.91 -7.79
CA MET A 147 18.13 0.39 -7.15
C MET A 147 19.03 0.35 -5.92
N ALA A 148 19.67 1.47 -5.66
CA ALA A 148 20.48 1.63 -4.47
C ALA A 148 19.59 1.69 -3.21
N ALA A 149 20.14 1.29 -2.06
CA ALA A 149 19.42 1.34 -0.79
C ALA A 149 18.97 2.78 -0.42
N HIS A 150 19.76 3.79 -0.75
CA HIS A 150 19.40 5.19 -0.49
C HIS A 150 18.28 5.69 -1.43
N ASP A 151 18.26 5.24 -2.67
CA ASP A 151 17.17 5.52 -3.63
C ASP A 151 15.87 4.89 -3.15
N TYR A 152 15.92 3.61 -2.74
CA TYR A 152 14.76 2.92 -2.18
C TYR A 152 14.21 3.61 -0.92
N LEU A 153 15.10 4.05 -0.03
CA LEU A 153 14.73 4.86 1.13
C LEU A 153 14.05 6.17 0.72
N GLY A 154 14.60 6.86 -0.29
CA GLY A 154 14.03 8.08 -0.85
C GLY A 154 12.61 7.85 -1.37
N ILE A 155 12.40 6.77 -2.13
CA ILE A 155 11.09 6.39 -2.67
C ILE A 155 10.07 6.21 -1.55
N LEU A 156 10.37 5.38 -0.54
CA LEU A 156 9.41 5.12 0.54
C LEU A 156 9.17 6.35 1.43
N ARG A 157 10.19 7.19 1.64
CA ARG A 157 10.04 8.48 2.35
C ARG A 157 9.20 9.48 1.57
N THR A 158 9.21 9.41 0.25
CA THR A 158 8.45 10.32 -0.59
C THR A 158 6.99 9.87 -0.73
N LEU A 159 6.78 8.60 -1.03
CA LEU A 159 5.46 8.08 -1.44
C LEU A 159 4.56 7.69 -0.28
N ARG A 160 5.09 7.16 0.84
CA ARG A 160 4.38 6.91 2.12
C ARG A 160 3.16 5.98 2.11
N VAL A 161 2.45 5.84 1.00
CA VAL A 161 1.24 5.03 0.83
C VAL A 161 1.59 3.82 -0.06
N PRO A 162 1.13 2.60 0.27
CA PRO A 162 1.46 1.39 -0.49
C PRO A 162 1.14 1.48 -1.99
N ASP A 163 -0.05 1.95 -2.37
CA ASP A 163 -0.44 2.02 -3.78
C ASP A 163 0.39 3.05 -4.57
N ASP A 164 0.79 4.16 -3.96
CA ASP A 164 1.68 5.13 -4.60
C ASP A 164 3.03 4.47 -4.97
N VAL A 165 3.57 3.61 -4.10
CA VAL A 165 4.82 2.87 -4.39
C VAL A 165 4.62 1.87 -5.52
N ARG A 166 3.49 1.14 -5.54
CA ARG A 166 3.15 0.23 -6.64
C ARG A 166 3.07 0.99 -7.97
N GLN A 167 2.35 2.11 -8.00
CA GLN A 167 2.22 2.96 -9.20
C GLN A 167 3.57 3.53 -9.64
N TYR A 168 4.43 3.91 -8.69
CA TYR A 168 5.77 4.40 -9.02
C TYR A 168 6.64 3.31 -9.66
N LEU A 169 6.59 2.08 -9.16
CA LEU A 169 7.32 0.95 -9.76
C LEU A 169 6.78 0.63 -11.16
N GLU A 170 5.47 0.68 -11.35
CA GLU A 170 4.85 0.53 -12.68
C GLU A 170 5.30 1.65 -13.64
N TYR A 171 5.31 2.91 -13.20
CA TYR A 171 5.84 4.03 -13.97
C TYR A 171 7.31 3.80 -14.35
N ARG A 172 8.16 3.39 -13.40
CA ARG A 172 9.56 3.05 -13.64
C ARG A 172 9.73 1.96 -14.70
N GLU A 173 8.95 0.90 -14.61
CA GLU A 173 8.96 -0.21 -15.58
C GLU A 173 8.62 0.27 -16.99
N ASN A 174 7.70 1.22 -17.12
CA ASN A 174 7.28 1.79 -18.40
C ASN A 174 8.30 2.77 -19.02
N VAL A 175 8.93 3.62 -18.20
CA VAL A 175 9.78 4.72 -18.72
C VAL A 175 11.25 4.32 -18.88
N LEU A 176 11.80 3.48 -18.01
CA LEU A 176 13.23 3.17 -18.01
C LEU A 176 13.74 2.51 -19.31
N PRO A 177 13.04 1.54 -19.92
CA PRO A 177 13.45 0.98 -21.21
C PRO A 177 13.47 2.01 -22.34
N ARG A 178 12.51 2.96 -22.33
CA ARG A 178 12.42 4.02 -23.33
C ARG A 178 13.60 4.99 -23.22
N LEU A 179 13.93 5.41 -21.99
CA LEU A 179 15.08 6.27 -21.72
C LEU A 179 16.40 5.60 -22.11
N GLU A 180 16.56 4.30 -21.84
CA GLU A 180 17.74 3.54 -22.26
C GLU A 180 17.86 3.48 -23.79
N HIS A 181 16.75 3.22 -24.49
CA HIS A 181 16.71 3.22 -25.95
C HIS A 181 17.10 4.58 -26.55
N ASP A 182 16.61 5.67 -25.96
CA ASP A 182 16.86 7.03 -26.41
C ASP A 182 18.22 7.59 -25.92
N GLY A 183 18.98 6.82 -25.13
CA GLY A 183 20.26 7.25 -24.55
C GLY A 183 20.14 8.38 -23.52
N VAL A 184 18.95 8.60 -22.96
CA VAL A 184 18.67 9.66 -21.99
C VAL A 184 19.05 9.19 -20.59
N VAL A 185 19.97 9.90 -19.94
CA VAL A 185 20.44 9.58 -18.60
C VAL A 185 19.73 10.46 -17.58
N VAL A 186 18.98 9.83 -16.67
CA VAL A 186 18.30 10.48 -15.55
C VAL A 186 18.72 9.86 -14.22
N GLU A 187 18.61 10.62 -13.14
CA GLU A 187 18.78 10.11 -11.78
C GLU A 187 17.45 9.66 -11.17
N GLU A 188 17.50 8.96 -10.04
CA GLU A 188 16.27 8.53 -9.37
C GLU A 188 15.34 9.70 -8.99
N PRO A 189 15.84 10.83 -8.46
CA PRO A 189 14.98 11.96 -8.14
C PRO A 189 14.32 12.60 -9.36
N ASP A 190 14.93 12.54 -10.55
CA ASP A 190 14.31 13.03 -11.79
C ASP A 190 13.08 12.18 -12.15
N ILE A 191 13.20 10.85 -12.02
CA ILE A 191 12.10 9.90 -12.24
C ILE A 191 10.98 10.14 -11.23
N MET A 192 11.34 10.36 -9.96
CA MET A 192 10.38 10.67 -8.91
C MET A 192 9.60 11.95 -9.21
N VAL A 193 10.27 13.06 -9.55
CA VAL A 193 9.57 14.30 -9.90
C VAL A 193 8.65 14.10 -11.09
N ALA A 194 9.12 13.43 -12.14
CA ALA A 194 8.29 13.16 -13.31
C ALA A 194 7.02 12.37 -12.97
N PHE A 195 7.13 11.35 -12.11
CA PHE A 195 5.98 10.61 -11.60
C PHE A 195 5.03 11.49 -10.78
N LEU A 196 5.55 12.26 -9.81
CA LEU A 196 4.75 13.12 -8.96
C LEU A 196 4.04 14.24 -9.74
N SER A 197 4.64 14.70 -10.84
CA SER A 197 4.08 15.70 -11.74
C SER A 197 3.30 15.10 -12.92
N GLU A 198 3.02 13.79 -12.89
CA GLU A 198 2.26 13.07 -13.92
C GLU A 198 2.79 13.27 -15.36
N LYS A 199 4.12 13.40 -15.50
CA LYS A 199 4.77 13.49 -16.81
C LYS A 199 4.88 12.11 -17.47
N ASP A 200 4.76 12.06 -18.79
CA ASP A 200 4.91 10.82 -19.58
C ASP A 200 6.32 10.23 -19.54
N LEU A 201 7.35 11.09 -19.48
CA LEU A 201 8.75 10.72 -19.42
C LEU A 201 9.52 11.67 -18.49
N PRO A 202 10.52 11.16 -17.74
CA PRO A 202 11.41 12.02 -16.99
C PRO A 202 12.46 12.67 -17.88
N GLU A 203 12.85 13.89 -17.49
CA GLU A 203 13.88 14.68 -18.15
C GLU A 203 15.07 14.87 -17.19
N PRO A 204 16.31 14.96 -17.69
CA PRO A 204 17.46 15.25 -16.83
C PRO A 204 17.30 16.60 -16.12
N GLY A 205 17.57 16.64 -14.81
CA GLY A 205 17.52 17.87 -14.02
C GLY A 205 16.17 18.19 -13.37
N LEU A 206 15.11 17.41 -13.65
CA LEU A 206 13.81 17.59 -12.99
C LEU A 206 13.88 17.52 -11.46
N ARG A 207 14.89 16.84 -10.90
CA ARG A 207 15.17 16.82 -9.46
C ARG A 207 15.17 18.19 -8.79
N GLU A 208 15.49 19.26 -9.52
CA GLU A 208 15.47 20.64 -9.00
C GLU A 208 14.06 21.07 -8.55
N ASN A 209 13.02 20.54 -9.21
CA ASN A 209 11.62 20.80 -8.87
C ASN A 209 11.15 20.03 -7.63
N MET A 210 11.96 19.11 -7.09
CA MET A 210 11.63 18.39 -5.85
C MET A 210 11.44 19.36 -4.67
N SER A 211 12.12 20.52 -4.69
CA SER A 211 11.96 21.58 -3.70
C SER A 211 10.55 22.18 -3.65
N ALA A 212 9.80 22.12 -4.76
CA ALA A 212 8.43 22.60 -4.85
C ALA A 212 7.40 21.53 -4.45
N PHE A 213 7.80 20.26 -4.31
CA PHE A 213 6.87 19.20 -3.92
C PHE A 213 6.37 19.39 -2.47
N VAL A 214 5.05 19.30 -2.30
CA VAL A 214 4.38 19.47 -1.01
C VAL A 214 3.96 18.09 -0.48
N GLN A 215 4.56 17.69 0.65
CA GLN A 215 4.30 16.38 1.26
C GLN A 215 2.96 16.26 2.00
N ASP A 216 2.31 17.37 2.35
CA ASP A 216 0.98 17.46 3.01
C ASP A 216 0.57 16.29 3.95
N LEU A 217 1.49 15.77 4.76
CA LEU A 217 1.29 14.55 5.55
C LEU A 217 0.04 14.63 6.45
N ASP A 218 -0.18 15.77 7.08
CA ASP A 218 -1.35 15.99 7.93
C ASP A 218 -2.68 15.86 7.18
N ALA A 219 -2.71 16.07 5.87
CA ALA A 219 -3.93 16.01 5.08
C ALA A 219 -4.35 14.57 4.74
N PHE A 220 -3.41 13.64 4.54
CA PHE A 220 -3.73 12.27 4.11
C PHE A 220 -3.27 11.17 5.07
N ASP A 221 -2.25 11.38 5.90
CA ASP A 221 -1.65 10.29 6.67
C ASP A 221 -2.64 9.74 7.71
N LEU A 222 -3.06 8.49 7.49
CA LEU A 222 -3.92 7.70 8.36
C LEU A 222 -3.13 6.59 9.10
N THR A 223 -1.81 6.54 8.94
CA THR A 223 -0.96 5.46 9.46
C THR A 223 -1.09 5.30 10.97
N PHE A 224 -1.30 6.38 11.72
CA PHE A 224 -1.50 6.33 13.17
C PHE A 224 -2.77 5.56 13.60
N ILE A 225 -3.78 5.49 12.73
CA ILE A 225 -5.01 4.70 12.95
C ILE A 225 -4.75 3.27 12.49
N MET A 226 -4.16 3.11 11.30
CA MET A 226 -4.05 1.82 10.62
C MET A 226 -2.99 0.90 11.23
N ARG A 227 -1.81 1.45 11.58
CA ARG A 227 -0.67 0.67 12.08
C ARG A 227 -0.95 0.03 13.43
N ASP A 228 -1.73 0.70 14.27
CA ASP A 228 -2.06 0.24 15.62
C ASP A 228 -3.49 -0.32 15.66
N LEU A 229 -4.12 -0.58 14.51
CA LEU A 229 -5.49 -1.08 14.46
C LEU A 229 -5.59 -2.41 15.20
N HIS A 230 -4.67 -3.35 14.94
CA HIS A 230 -4.64 -4.65 15.61
C HIS A 230 -4.65 -4.55 17.14
N SER A 231 -3.84 -3.67 17.73
CA SER A 231 -3.74 -3.53 19.19
C SER A 231 -4.93 -2.79 19.82
N ARG A 232 -5.82 -2.24 18.99
CA ARG A 232 -7.00 -1.47 19.40
C ARG A 232 -8.32 -2.13 19.03
N ILE A 233 -8.31 -3.20 18.23
CA ILE A 233 -9.52 -3.99 17.95
C ILE A 233 -9.83 -4.81 19.21
N VAL A 234 -11.05 -4.67 19.71
CA VAL A 234 -11.63 -5.62 20.66
C VAL A 234 -11.98 -6.88 19.87
N ASN A 235 -11.02 -7.81 19.78
CA ASN A 235 -11.11 -9.01 18.96
C ASN A 235 -11.22 -10.29 19.81
N PRO A 236 -12.41 -10.62 20.34
CA PRO A 236 -12.56 -11.72 21.29
C PRO A 236 -12.29 -13.11 20.70
N ASP A 237 -12.34 -13.27 19.38
CA ASP A 237 -12.11 -14.56 18.68
C ASP A 237 -10.70 -14.70 18.08
N GLY A 238 -9.89 -13.63 18.10
CA GLY A 238 -8.54 -13.64 17.53
C GLY A 238 -8.50 -13.69 15.99
N SER A 239 -9.61 -13.38 15.30
CA SER A 239 -9.68 -13.38 13.84
C SER A 239 -8.73 -12.37 13.18
N THR A 240 -8.25 -12.68 11.97
CA THR A 240 -7.45 -11.76 11.16
C THR A 240 -8.30 -11.01 10.12
N ASP A 241 -9.62 -10.98 10.28
CA ASP A 241 -10.57 -10.41 9.31
C ASP A 241 -10.33 -8.92 9.03
N TYR A 242 -9.74 -8.19 9.99
CA TYR A 242 -9.34 -6.79 9.79
C TYR A 242 -8.29 -6.61 8.68
N TYR A 243 -7.57 -7.66 8.29
CA TYR A 243 -6.63 -7.62 7.16
C TYR A 243 -7.34 -7.21 5.88
N ARG A 244 -8.61 -7.61 5.68
CA ARG A 244 -9.39 -7.25 4.50
C ARG A 244 -9.66 -5.74 4.45
N ILE A 245 -9.88 -5.12 5.61
CA ILE A 245 -10.00 -3.66 5.72
C ILE A 245 -8.66 -3.00 5.38
N LEU A 246 -7.56 -3.45 5.99
CA LEU A 246 -6.23 -2.92 5.70
C LEU A 246 -5.90 -3.03 4.20
N GLU A 247 -6.22 -4.16 3.58
CA GLU A 247 -5.98 -4.39 2.14
C GLU A 247 -6.67 -3.33 1.28
N GLU A 248 -7.94 -3.02 1.55
CA GLU A 248 -8.66 -1.99 0.80
C GLU A 248 -8.02 -0.60 0.96
N PHE A 249 -7.50 -0.27 2.15
CA PHE A 249 -6.76 0.99 2.34
C PHE A 249 -5.40 0.99 1.65
N ALA A 250 -4.66 -0.12 1.68
CA ALA A 250 -3.37 -0.22 1.00
C ALA A 250 -3.50 -0.04 -0.52
N ARG A 251 -4.65 -0.39 -1.10
CA ARG A 251 -4.94 -0.25 -2.53
C ARG A 251 -5.44 1.14 -2.94
N LEU A 252 -5.65 2.06 -1.99
CA LEU A 252 -6.05 3.42 -2.30
C LEU A 252 -4.84 4.32 -2.58
N PRO A 253 -4.90 5.20 -3.60
CA PRO A 253 -3.92 6.25 -3.78
C PRO A 253 -4.03 7.29 -2.66
N ARG A 254 -2.97 8.05 -2.40
CA ARG A 254 -2.96 9.07 -1.33
C ARG A 254 -4.07 10.13 -1.46
N GLY A 255 -4.49 10.47 -2.68
CA GLY A 255 -5.60 11.39 -2.90
C GLY A 255 -6.89 10.90 -2.24
N LEU A 256 -7.15 9.60 -2.31
CA LEU A 256 -8.32 8.97 -1.69
C LEU A 256 -8.16 8.82 -0.18
N TRP A 257 -6.93 8.62 0.32
CA TRP A 257 -6.65 8.70 1.76
C TRP A 257 -7.02 10.07 2.34
N ARG A 258 -6.66 11.16 1.64
CA ARG A 258 -7.04 12.53 2.01
C ARG A 258 -8.56 12.70 2.13
N GLU A 259 -9.28 12.10 1.20
CA GLU A 259 -10.74 12.12 1.17
C GLU A 259 -11.36 11.32 2.32
N VAL A 260 -10.85 10.13 2.60
CA VAL A 260 -11.27 9.32 3.76
C VAL A 260 -10.98 10.07 5.05
N LYS A 261 -9.76 10.60 5.24
CA LYS A 261 -9.36 11.34 6.43
C LYS A 261 -10.24 12.58 6.67
N THR A 262 -10.53 13.33 5.61
CA THR A 262 -11.42 14.51 5.69
C THR A 262 -12.79 14.15 6.25
N ARG A 263 -13.38 13.03 5.81
CA ARG A 263 -14.70 12.56 6.27
C ARG A 263 -14.63 11.97 7.67
N PHE A 264 -13.57 11.22 7.96
CA PHE A 264 -13.27 10.69 9.28
C PHE A 264 -13.21 11.83 10.32
N VAL A 265 -12.42 12.87 10.07
CA VAL A 265 -12.30 14.02 10.98
C VAL A 265 -13.64 14.74 11.14
N LYS A 266 -14.41 14.93 10.05
CA LYS A 266 -15.75 15.54 10.12
C LYS A 266 -16.71 14.73 11.00
N SER A 267 -16.76 13.41 10.82
CA SER A 267 -17.59 12.53 11.65
C SER A 267 -17.15 12.52 13.11
N LEU A 268 -15.84 12.51 13.36
CA LEU A 268 -15.31 12.52 14.73
C LEU A 268 -15.63 13.85 15.42
N SER A 269 -15.47 14.96 14.71
CA SER A 269 -15.82 16.29 15.18
C SER A 269 -17.31 16.45 15.46
N ALA A 270 -18.17 15.89 14.60
CA ALA A 270 -19.61 15.89 14.82
C ALA A 270 -19.99 15.08 16.07
N SER A 271 -19.42 13.88 16.23
CA SER A 271 -19.59 13.04 17.43
C SER A 271 -19.12 13.77 18.70
N LYS A 272 -17.99 14.49 18.63
CA LYS A 272 -17.48 15.33 19.73
C LYS A 272 -18.44 16.45 20.14
N ARG A 273 -18.99 17.17 19.17
CA ARG A 273 -19.89 18.32 19.40
C ARG A 273 -21.33 17.91 19.64
N GLY A 274 -21.66 16.63 19.44
CA GLY A 274 -23.04 16.18 19.47
C GLY A 274 -23.87 16.74 18.33
N GLU A 275 -23.29 16.81 17.13
CA GLU A 275 -23.99 17.28 15.93
C GLU A 275 -24.43 16.09 15.08
N ALA A 276 -25.72 16.05 14.74
CA ALA A 276 -26.21 15.10 13.75
C ALA A 276 -25.66 15.47 12.37
N ILE A 277 -24.96 14.53 11.74
CA ILE A 277 -24.52 14.65 10.36
C ILE A 277 -24.90 13.40 9.58
N ARG A 278 -25.30 13.59 8.32
CA ARG A 278 -25.53 12.46 7.41
C ARG A 278 -24.23 11.69 7.16
N PRO A 279 -24.28 10.34 7.12
CA PRO A 279 -23.18 9.49 6.67
C PRO A 279 -22.55 9.97 5.36
N PHE A 280 -21.24 9.80 5.28
CA PHE A 280 -20.48 9.96 4.05
C PHE A 280 -20.32 8.63 3.35
N ARG A 281 -20.30 8.68 2.02
CA ARG A 281 -19.92 7.56 1.17
C ARG A 281 -19.01 8.05 0.04
N LEU A 282 -18.05 7.23 -0.35
CA LEU A 282 -17.18 7.43 -1.51
C LEU A 282 -16.73 6.08 -2.04
N ALA A 283 -16.41 5.99 -3.32
CA ALA A 283 -15.78 4.82 -3.92
C ALA A 283 -14.66 5.28 -4.86
N PHE A 284 -13.67 4.41 -5.06
CA PHE A 284 -12.70 4.56 -6.11
C PHE A 284 -13.01 3.54 -7.21
N PRO A 285 -13.32 3.97 -8.46
CA PRO A 285 -13.77 3.05 -9.50
C PRO A 285 -12.84 1.84 -9.74
N LYS A 286 -11.52 1.99 -9.53
CA LYS A 286 -10.56 0.90 -9.72
C LYS A 286 -10.51 -0.11 -8.57
N SER A 287 -10.99 0.23 -7.37
CA SER A 287 -10.96 -0.70 -6.22
C SER A 287 -12.21 -1.56 -6.08
N ASP A 288 -13.33 -1.18 -6.70
CA ASP A 288 -14.65 -1.81 -6.52
C ASP A 288 -15.01 -1.96 -5.02
N CYS A 289 -14.69 -0.92 -4.25
CA CYS A 289 -14.96 -0.83 -2.83
C CYS A 289 -15.54 0.53 -2.46
N ALA A 290 -16.68 0.52 -1.78
CA ALA A 290 -17.25 1.69 -1.14
C ALA A 290 -16.64 1.90 0.25
N PHE A 291 -16.44 3.15 0.64
CA PHE A 291 -16.07 3.57 1.98
C PHE A 291 -17.23 4.34 2.58
N MET A 292 -17.76 3.86 3.71
CA MET A 292 -18.82 4.51 4.48
C MET A 292 -18.23 5.04 5.77
N ILE A 293 -18.48 6.32 6.07
CA ILE A 293 -17.95 6.98 7.26
C ILE A 293 -19.07 7.79 7.92
N ALA A 294 -19.41 7.47 9.16
CA ALA A 294 -20.55 8.06 9.86
C ALA A 294 -20.25 8.38 11.34
N SER A 295 -21.06 9.27 11.91
CA SER A 295 -21.25 9.39 13.35
C SER A 295 -22.58 8.73 13.71
N LEU A 296 -22.61 7.97 14.81
CA LEU A 296 -23.84 7.47 15.40
C LEU A 296 -24.73 8.65 15.79
N ASP A 297 -26.04 8.49 15.61
CA ASP A 297 -27.03 9.45 16.08
C ASP A 297 -26.97 9.56 17.61
N LEU A 298 -27.15 10.76 18.14
CA LEU A 298 -27.13 11.01 19.58
C LEU A 298 -28.33 10.41 20.31
N GLU A 299 -29.45 10.24 19.60
CA GLU A 299 -30.65 9.64 20.18
C GLU A 299 -30.51 8.12 20.34
N TRP A 300 -29.48 7.52 19.71
CA TRP A 300 -29.27 6.09 19.72
C TRP A 300 -28.37 5.68 20.89
N PRO A 301 -28.65 4.53 21.54
CA PRO A 301 -27.78 4.04 22.59
C PRO A 301 -26.38 3.79 22.03
N ALA A 302 -25.37 4.39 22.67
CA ALA A 302 -23.97 4.25 22.29
C ALA A 302 -23.18 3.31 23.21
N THR A 303 -23.68 3.02 24.42
CA THR A 303 -22.95 2.28 25.47
C THR A 303 -23.76 1.10 26.01
N GLY A 304 -23.09 0.20 26.74
CA GLY A 304 -23.69 -1.03 27.24
C GLY A 304 -24.05 -2.04 26.14
N ALA A 305 -24.79 -3.09 26.50
CA ALA A 305 -25.14 -4.18 25.59
C ALA A 305 -26.05 -3.72 24.43
N ASP A 306 -27.01 -2.84 24.73
CA ASP A 306 -27.89 -2.25 23.71
C ASP A 306 -27.13 -1.31 22.77
N GLY A 307 -26.17 -0.54 23.31
CA GLY A 307 -25.30 0.30 22.51
C GLY A 307 -24.39 -0.50 21.57
N LEU A 308 -23.76 -1.56 22.07
CA LEU A 308 -22.97 -2.46 21.22
C LEU A 308 -23.80 -3.04 20.07
N ARG A 309 -25.01 -3.54 20.38
CA ARG A 309 -25.94 -4.06 19.36
C ARG A 309 -26.33 -2.98 18.34
N MET A 310 -26.64 -1.78 18.82
CA MET A 310 -27.00 -0.64 17.96
C MET A 310 -25.84 -0.25 17.03
N ARG A 311 -24.62 -0.08 17.55
CA ARG A 311 -23.45 0.28 16.75
C ARG A 311 -23.13 -0.77 15.70
N ASN A 312 -23.14 -2.05 16.06
CA ASN A 312 -22.91 -3.16 15.11
C ASN A 312 -23.94 -3.15 13.98
N ASN A 313 -25.23 -3.00 14.31
CA ASN A 313 -26.29 -2.94 13.31
C ASN A 313 -26.18 -1.68 12.44
N ALA A 314 -25.86 -0.53 13.03
CA ALA A 314 -25.74 0.74 12.33
C ALA A 314 -24.56 0.74 11.34
N VAL A 315 -23.38 0.29 11.77
CA VAL A 315 -22.21 0.25 10.89
C VAL A 315 -22.43 -0.72 9.73
N ALA A 316 -23.03 -1.89 9.97
CA ALA A 316 -23.38 -2.83 8.92
C ALA A 316 -24.42 -2.25 7.94
N MET A 317 -25.55 -1.74 8.45
CA MET A 317 -26.63 -1.18 7.63
C MET A 317 -26.16 -0.01 6.77
N PHE A 318 -25.42 0.96 7.33
CA PHE A 318 -24.91 2.08 6.55
C PHE A 318 -23.89 1.62 5.50
N THR A 319 -23.06 0.62 5.80
CA THR A 319 -22.07 0.08 4.85
C THR A 319 -22.76 -0.62 3.68
N GLU A 320 -23.76 -1.45 3.95
CA GLU A 320 -24.57 -2.10 2.92
C GLU A 320 -25.29 -1.08 2.03
N ALA A 321 -25.91 -0.05 2.64
CA ALA A 321 -26.59 0.98 1.88
C ALA A 321 -25.61 1.81 1.01
N ALA A 322 -24.41 2.09 1.50
CA ALA A 322 -23.38 2.79 0.73
C ALA A 322 -22.86 1.95 -0.44
N LYS A 323 -22.58 0.67 -0.20
CA LYS A 323 -22.18 -0.31 -1.22
C LYS A 323 -23.27 -0.46 -2.30
N TYR A 324 -24.52 -0.58 -1.88
CA TYR A 324 -25.66 -0.72 -2.80
C TYR A 324 -25.84 0.52 -3.68
N ASP A 325 -25.80 1.71 -3.09
CA ASP A 325 -25.94 2.99 -3.80
C ASP A 325 -24.82 3.23 -4.81
N LEU A 326 -23.58 2.91 -4.43
CA LEU A 326 -22.40 3.07 -5.28
C LEU A 326 -22.14 1.88 -6.22
N LYS A 327 -22.97 0.84 -6.15
CA LYS A 327 -22.91 -0.38 -6.98
C LYS A 327 -21.55 -1.10 -6.90
N THR A 328 -20.99 -1.24 -5.71
CA THR A 328 -19.72 -1.92 -5.50
C THR A 328 -19.89 -3.35 -4.95
N GLN A 329 -18.92 -4.23 -5.17
CA GLN A 329 -18.88 -5.55 -4.53
C GLN A 329 -18.47 -5.46 -3.06
N ARG A 330 -17.54 -4.56 -2.73
CA ARG A 330 -17.01 -4.44 -1.36
C ARG A 330 -17.44 -3.15 -0.69
N GLY A 331 -17.46 -3.17 0.64
CA GLY A 331 -17.76 -2.03 1.48
C GLY A 331 -16.93 -2.04 2.76
N VAL A 332 -16.23 -0.94 3.05
CA VAL A 332 -15.59 -0.68 4.34
C VAL A 332 -16.40 0.36 5.09
N GLY A 333 -16.86 0.03 6.29
CA GLY A 333 -17.62 0.90 7.16
C GLY A 333 -16.81 1.40 8.35
N ILE A 334 -16.97 2.68 8.68
CA ILE A 334 -16.41 3.31 9.88
C ILE A 334 -17.52 4.10 10.58
N LEU A 335 -17.86 3.70 11.80
CA LEU A 335 -18.85 4.37 12.61
C LEU A 335 -18.21 4.91 13.89
N MET A 336 -18.47 6.17 14.19
CA MET A 336 -17.96 6.83 15.39
C MET A 336 -19.08 7.08 16.37
N SER A 337 -18.88 6.75 17.63
CA SER A 337 -19.81 7.11 18.70
C SER A 337 -19.06 7.60 19.93
N ARG A 338 -19.73 8.44 20.72
CA ARG A 338 -19.18 9.02 21.94
C ARG A 338 -19.60 8.19 23.15
N ASP A 339 -18.64 7.93 24.03
CA ASP A 339 -18.82 7.26 25.32
C ASP A 339 -18.13 8.09 26.41
N GLY A 340 -18.88 9.05 26.97
CA GLY A 340 -18.32 10.04 27.90
C GLY A 340 -17.20 10.86 27.26
N GLU A 341 -15.98 10.70 27.78
CA GLU A 341 -14.75 11.33 27.25
C GLU A 341 -14.04 10.49 26.18
N PHE A 342 -14.48 9.25 25.98
CA PHE A 342 -13.91 8.31 25.01
C PHE A 342 -14.78 8.22 23.75
N PHE A 343 -14.21 7.61 22.71
CA PHE A 343 -14.89 7.34 21.45
C PHE A 343 -14.74 5.87 21.09
N HIS A 344 -15.84 5.26 20.64
CA HIS A 344 -15.79 3.99 19.93
C HIS A 344 -15.68 4.26 18.43
N ILE A 345 -14.80 3.51 17.77
CA ILE A 345 -14.67 3.50 16.32
C ILE A 345 -14.94 2.07 15.88
N ASP A 346 -16.17 1.82 15.45
CA ASP A 346 -16.61 0.51 15.00
C ASP A 346 -16.33 0.38 13.49
N TRP A 347 -15.76 -0.76 13.11
CA TRP A 347 -15.37 -1.05 11.73
C TRP A 347 -16.20 -2.22 11.19
N CYS A 348 -16.51 -2.18 9.90
CA CYS A 348 -17.21 -3.26 9.21
C CYS A 348 -16.59 -3.50 7.84
N PHE A 349 -16.57 -4.76 7.41
CA PHE A 349 -16.23 -5.13 6.05
C PHE A 349 -17.34 -6.00 5.47
N VAL A 350 -17.82 -5.63 4.29
CA VAL A 350 -18.82 -6.35 3.50
C VAL A 350 -18.19 -6.72 2.17
N ASP A 351 -18.35 -7.98 1.75
CA ASP A 351 -17.88 -8.46 0.45
C ASP A 351 -18.90 -9.44 -0.11
N GLU A 352 -19.82 -8.90 -0.91
CA GLU A 352 -20.88 -9.64 -1.56
C GLU A 352 -21.16 -8.98 -2.90
N PRO A 353 -21.32 -9.74 -4.00
CA PRO A 353 -21.65 -9.16 -5.30
C PRO A 353 -22.86 -8.22 -5.23
N TRP A 354 -22.79 -7.11 -5.96
CA TRP A 354 -23.94 -6.22 -6.06
C TRP A 354 -25.10 -6.93 -6.77
N ALA A 355 -26.28 -6.89 -6.16
CA ALA A 355 -27.51 -7.41 -6.72
C ALA A 355 -28.67 -6.49 -6.37
N PRO A 356 -29.69 -6.34 -7.24
CA PRO A 356 -30.89 -5.56 -6.95
C PRO A 356 -31.55 -5.97 -5.62
N ASN A 357 -31.94 -5.00 -4.81
CA ASN A 357 -32.52 -5.23 -3.48
C ASN A 357 -33.63 -4.22 -3.19
N ALA A 358 -34.88 -4.68 -3.27
CA ALA A 358 -36.05 -3.84 -3.09
C ALA A 358 -36.10 -3.11 -1.74
N LYS A 359 -35.53 -3.69 -0.67
CA LYS A 359 -35.45 -3.02 0.64
C LYS A 359 -34.45 -1.86 0.63
N MET A 360 -33.34 -2.00 -0.09
CA MET A 360 -32.36 -0.93 -0.24
C MET A 360 -32.87 0.17 -1.18
N ASP A 361 -33.57 -0.21 -2.24
CA ASP A 361 -34.26 0.75 -3.11
C ASP A 361 -35.26 1.60 -2.33
N ASP A 362 -36.12 0.96 -1.53
CA ASP A 362 -37.08 1.65 -0.67
C ASP A 362 -36.40 2.52 0.38
N LEU A 363 -35.37 2.00 1.08
CA LEU A 363 -34.59 2.76 2.06
C LEU A 363 -33.99 4.03 1.44
N LEU A 364 -33.34 3.93 0.29
CA LEU A 364 -32.67 5.06 -0.36
C LEU A 364 -33.65 6.03 -1.03
N ALA A 365 -34.83 5.56 -1.44
CA ALA A 365 -35.87 6.41 -2.03
C ALA A 365 -36.67 7.18 -0.96
N THR A 366 -36.96 6.55 0.17
CA THR A 366 -37.81 7.12 1.23
C THR A 366 -37.02 7.90 2.27
N THR A 367 -35.71 7.63 2.41
CA THR A 367 -34.86 8.33 3.37
C THR A 367 -33.79 9.16 2.67
N SER A 368 -33.48 10.32 3.24
CA SER A 368 -32.33 11.12 2.82
C SER A 368 -31.05 10.66 3.55
N LEU A 369 -30.75 9.36 3.48
CA LEU A 369 -29.68 8.71 4.26
C LEU A 369 -28.32 9.37 4.03
N PHE A 370 -27.98 9.62 2.77
CA PHE A 370 -26.70 10.18 2.38
C PHE A 370 -26.85 11.57 1.76
N ARG A 371 -25.70 12.24 1.60
CA ARG A 371 -25.60 13.46 0.79
C ARG A 371 -25.49 13.10 -0.69
N PRO A 372 -25.91 13.98 -1.62
CA PRO A 372 -25.68 13.77 -3.05
C PRO A 372 -24.19 13.54 -3.32
N THR A 373 -23.91 12.54 -4.15
CA THR A 373 -22.54 12.23 -4.61
C THR A 373 -22.20 13.10 -5.81
N ARG A 374 -20.91 13.43 -5.95
CA ARG A 374 -20.35 14.09 -7.12
C ARG A 374 -19.07 13.39 -7.49
N GLU A 375 -18.90 13.15 -8.79
CA GLU A 375 -17.63 12.69 -9.32
C GLU A 375 -16.66 13.87 -9.38
N ARG A 376 -15.40 13.61 -9.00
CA ARG A 376 -14.32 14.59 -9.11
C ARG A 376 -12.99 13.89 -9.27
N MET A 377 -12.09 14.55 -9.98
CA MET A 377 -10.67 14.23 -9.94
C MET A 377 -10.09 14.69 -8.60
N VAL A 378 -9.18 13.89 -8.04
CA VAL A 378 -8.49 14.20 -6.78
C VAL A 378 -7.01 14.02 -7.01
N ASP A 379 -6.26 15.11 -6.93
CA ASP A 379 -4.83 15.08 -7.12
C ASP A 379 -4.16 14.28 -6.01
N SER A 380 -3.29 13.36 -6.40
CA SER A 380 -2.49 12.61 -5.43
C SER A 380 -1.39 13.49 -4.87
N PHE A 381 -0.64 14.17 -5.74
CA PHE A 381 0.56 14.93 -5.41
C PHE A 381 0.36 16.42 -5.67
N LEU A 382 1.01 17.26 -4.86
CA LEU A 382 0.87 18.71 -4.91
C LEU A 382 2.24 19.37 -5.06
N PHE A 383 2.31 20.45 -5.84
CA PHE A 383 3.50 21.28 -6.02
C PHE A 383 3.18 22.76 -5.72
N GLN A 384 4.11 23.46 -5.08
CA GLN A 384 4.02 24.90 -4.84
C GLN A 384 3.91 25.65 -6.18
N GLY A 385 2.96 26.57 -6.30
CA GLY A 385 2.75 27.37 -7.52
C GLY A 385 1.78 26.76 -8.54
N CYS A 386 1.32 25.52 -8.34
CA CYS A 386 0.11 25.03 -9.02
C CYS A 386 -1.09 25.58 -8.24
N GLY A 387 -1.76 26.59 -8.79
CA GLY A 387 -2.98 27.14 -8.20
C GLY A 387 -3.99 26.04 -7.95
N SER A 388 -4.51 25.98 -6.71
CA SER A 388 -5.69 25.17 -6.42
C SER A 388 -6.83 25.65 -7.33
N PRO A 389 -7.57 24.75 -8.01
CA PRO A 389 -8.80 25.13 -8.68
C PRO A 389 -9.86 25.68 -7.71
#